data_AF-A0A2E7CIU0-F1
#
_entry.id   AF-A0A2E7CIU0-F1
#
_cell.length_a   1.000
_cell.length_b   1.000
_cell.length_c   1.000
_cell.angle_alpha   90.00
_cell.angle_beta   90.00
_cell.angle_gamma   90.00
#
_symmetry.space_group_name_H-M   'P 1'
#
loop_
_entity.id
_entity.type
_entity.pdbx_description
1 polymer ?
#
loop_
_entity_poly.entity_id
_entity_poly.type
_entity_poly.pdbx_seq_one_letter_code
_entity_poly.pdbx_strand_id
1 'polypeptide(L)'
;DADVNLQPGLISRALAYAEDNDLEMVTGLGRLEVESFWERVLQPAVGALILAGNSLSQVNNPKLQDKNLANGQFIMISREAYDTIGQHSCVQSNILDDIGIARALSANNIPYHCLILNDLFSCRMYTSFSEIWEGWSKNLFAGLRYSWGNLIAAVVFTFLFSCLGPLILVSSFFLELPLELFYWGIVITLLLQMTRVVADLRRDQPVIYGITHAPASLLVCLMILNSGIRSTRGTVSWKGRNYKPSAQAAKEEV
;
A
#
# COMPACT_ATOMS: atom_id res chain seq x y z
N ASP A 1 -8.65 -14.36 1.04
CA ASP A 1 -7.67 -15.24 0.36
C ASP A 1 -7.36 -16.51 1.15
N ALA A 2 -6.83 -17.53 0.49
CA ALA A 2 -6.55 -18.84 1.07
C ALA A 2 -5.24 -18.90 1.89
N ASP A 3 -4.37 -17.91 1.72
CA ASP A 3 -3.09 -17.73 2.44
C ASP A 3 -3.23 -16.77 3.64
N VAL A 4 -4.47 -16.53 4.08
CA VAL A 4 -4.78 -15.68 5.23
C VAL A 4 -5.08 -16.54 6.45
N ASN A 5 -4.35 -16.31 7.54
CA ASN A 5 -4.58 -16.93 8.83
C ASN A 5 -5.51 -16.05 9.66
N LEU A 6 -6.77 -16.47 9.85
CA LEU A 6 -7.76 -15.74 10.64
C LEU A 6 -7.66 -16.13 12.12
N GLN A 7 -7.73 -15.15 13.01
CA GLN A 7 -7.84 -15.38 14.45
C GLN A 7 -9.30 -15.62 14.85
N PRO A 8 -9.56 -16.43 15.90
CA PRO A 8 -10.89 -16.60 16.45
C PRO A 8 -11.54 -15.25 16.78
N GLY A 9 -12.79 -15.06 16.33
CA GLY A 9 -13.58 -13.86 16.61
C GLY A 9 -13.37 -12.70 15.64
N LEU A 10 -12.52 -12.82 14.61
CA LEU A 10 -12.41 -11.79 13.56
C LEU A 10 -13.78 -11.45 12.96
N ILE A 11 -14.52 -12.47 12.52
CA ILE A 11 -15.82 -12.28 11.84
C ILE A 11 -16.84 -11.65 12.79
N SER A 12 -16.98 -12.15 14.02
CA SER A 12 -17.95 -11.61 14.97
C SER A 12 -17.61 -10.18 15.41
N ARG A 13 -16.31 -9.84 15.56
CA ARG A 13 -15.88 -8.46 15.86
C ARG A 13 -16.09 -7.52 14.68
N ALA A 14 -15.82 -7.97 13.46
CA ALA A 14 -16.08 -7.19 12.26
C ALA A 14 -17.59 -6.93 12.08
N LEU A 15 -18.43 -7.93 12.34
CA LEU A 15 -19.89 -7.80 12.31
C LEU A 15 -20.39 -6.81 13.37
N ALA A 16 -19.99 -7.00 14.63
CA ALA A 16 -20.38 -6.08 15.70
C ALA A 16 -19.92 -4.64 15.40
N TYR A 17 -18.70 -4.46 14.88
CA TYR A 17 -18.22 -3.15 14.46
C TYR A 17 -19.06 -2.55 13.32
N ALA A 18 -19.46 -3.36 12.33
CA ALA A 18 -20.31 -2.91 11.24
C ALA A 18 -21.68 -2.46 11.75
N GLU A 19 -22.31 -3.25 12.63
CA GLU A 19 -23.61 -2.93 13.25
C GLU A 19 -23.53 -1.67 14.12
N ASP A 20 -22.48 -1.55 14.96
CA ASP A 20 -22.29 -0.39 15.85
C ASP A 20 -22.03 0.94 15.09
N ASN A 21 -21.65 0.86 13.81
CA ASN A 21 -21.29 2.02 12.99
C ASN A 21 -22.17 2.17 11.73
N ASP A 22 -23.26 1.41 11.61
CA ASP A 22 -24.16 1.40 10.45
C ASP A 22 -23.42 1.24 9.10
N LEU A 23 -22.48 0.28 9.04
CA LEU A 23 -21.65 0.02 7.87
C LEU A 23 -22.14 -1.18 7.08
N GLU A 24 -22.11 -1.06 5.76
CA GLU A 24 -22.45 -2.15 4.85
C GLU A 24 -21.22 -2.99 4.46
N MET A 25 -20.01 -2.47 4.70
CA MET A 25 -18.78 -3.22 4.51
C MET A 25 -17.70 -2.87 5.55
N VAL A 26 -17.00 -3.90 6.01
CA VAL A 26 -15.76 -3.79 6.78
C VAL A 26 -14.66 -4.54 6.04
N THR A 27 -13.54 -3.86 5.83
CA THR A 27 -12.29 -4.44 5.35
C THR A 27 -11.15 -4.03 6.27
N GLY A 28 -9.98 -4.64 6.15
CA GLY A 28 -8.87 -4.18 6.95
C GLY A 28 -7.50 -4.66 6.53
N LEU A 29 -6.51 -4.01 7.09
CA LEU A 29 -5.10 -4.29 6.95
C LEU A 29 -4.67 -5.17 8.12
N GLY A 30 -4.43 -6.44 7.85
CA GLY A 30 -3.93 -7.39 8.84
C GLY A 30 -2.41 -7.36 8.97
N ARG A 31 -1.89 -8.26 9.79
CA ARG A 31 -0.46 -8.38 10.02
C ARG A 31 0.21 -9.02 8.80
N LEU A 32 1.06 -8.25 8.14
CA LEU A 32 1.90 -8.76 7.06
C LEU A 32 3.08 -9.53 7.65
N GLU A 33 3.09 -10.84 7.46
CA GLU A 33 4.17 -11.72 7.89
C GLU A 33 5.37 -11.54 6.98
N VAL A 34 6.56 -11.42 7.59
CA VAL A 34 7.82 -11.24 6.88
C VAL A 34 8.93 -12.09 7.48
N GLU A 35 9.42 -13.07 6.73
CA GLU A 35 10.41 -14.01 7.26
C GLU A 35 11.80 -13.78 6.65
N SER A 36 11.88 -13.72 5.32
CA SER A 36 13.16 -13.62 4.62
C SER A 36 13.75 -12.21 4.65
N PHE A 37 15.01 -12.10 4.23
CA PHE A 37 15.71 -10.82 4.10
C PHE A 37 14.91 -9.82 3.27
N TRP A 38 14.50 -10.19 2.05
CA TRP A 38 13.81 -9.26 1.15
C TRP A 38 12.40 -8.91 1.61
N GLU A 39 11.71 -9.84 2.28
CA GLU A 39 10.44 -9.57 2.95
C GLU A 39 10.61 -8.45 3.98
N ARG A 40 11.59 -8.57 4.89
CA ARG A 40 11.86 -7.59 5.96
C ARG A 40 12.39 -6.24 5.44
N VAL A 41 13.07 -6.24 4.29
CA VAL A 41 13.60 -5.03 3.66
C VAL A 41 12.50 -4.26 2.92
N LEU A 42 11.72 -4.91 2.07
CA LEU A 42 10.85 -4.23 1.10
C LEU A 42 9.39 -4.11 1.54
N GLN A 43 8.81 -5.15 2.13
CA GLN A 43 7.38 -5.14 2.47
C GLN A 43 7.00 -4.01 3.43
N PRO A 44 7.78 -3.72 4.49
CA PRO A 44 7.47 -2.59 5.38
C PRO A 44 7.60 -1.23 4.68
N ALA A 45 8.55 -1.08 3.76
CA ALA A 45 8.74 0.16 3.00
C ALA A 45 7.54 0.42 2.06
N VAL A 46 7.04 -0.61 1.38
CA VAL A 46 5.83 -0.49 0.56
C VAL A 46 4.59 -0.23 1.42
N GLY A 47 4.44 -0.95 2.54
CA GLY A 47 3.33 -0.72 3.46
C GLY A 47 3.32 0.70 4.04
N ALA A 48 4.50 1.25 4.35
CA ALA A 48 4.65 2.64 4.81
C ALA A 48 4.23 3.64 3.72
N LEU A 49 4.62 3.41 2.46
CA LEU A 49 4.17 4.23 1.32
C LEU A 49 2.64 4.20 1.17
N ILE A 50 2.03 3.02 1.23
CA ILE A 50 0.57 2.87 1.09
C ILE A 50 -0.16 3.64 2.18
N LEU A 51 0.26 3.48 3.44
CA LEU A 51 -0.35 4.18 4.58
C LEU A 51 -0.07 5.69 4.57
N ALA A 52 1.10 6.12 4.11
CA ALA A 52 1.40 7.54 3.95
C ALA A 52 0.51 8.21 2.88
N GLY A 53 0.17 7.47 1.81
CA GLY A 53 -0.74 7.94 0.77
C GLY A 53 -2.23 7.77 1.11
N ASN A 54 -2.58 6.96 2.11
CA ASN A 54 -3.96 6.61 2.46
C ASN A 54 -4.18 6.68 3.97
N SER A 55 -4.42 7.88 4.49
CA SER A 55 -4.85 8.03 5.89
C SER A 55 -6.18 7.31 6.10
N LEU A 56 -6.25 6.37 7.04
CA LEU A 56 -7.51 5.65 7.32
C LEU A 56 -8.63 6.59 7.80
N SER A 57 -8.28 7.71 8.46
CA SER A 57 -9.28 8.73 8.81
C SER A 57 -9.90 9.41 7.59
N GLN A 58 -9.15 9.52 6.50
CA GLN A 58 -9.64 10.07 5.24
C GLN A 58 -10.41 9.02 4.44
N VAL A 59 -9.92 7.77 4.41
CA VAL A 59 -10.61 6.64 3.78
C VAL A 59 -11.97 6.39 4.42
N ASN A 60 -12.04 6.44 5.75
CA ASN A 60 -13.27 6.19 6.51
C ASN A 60 -14.16 7.44 6.65
N ASN A 61 -13.85 8.53 5.93
CA ASN A 61 -14.70 9.72 5.93
C ASN A 61 -15.66 9.68 4.74
N PRO A 62 -16.97 9.50 4.95
CA PRO A 62 -17.94 9.35 3.86
C PRO A 62 -18.05 10.60 2.97
N LYS A 63 -17.55 11.76 3.42
CA LYS A 63 -17.51 12.99 2.63
C LYS A 63 -16.37 13.02 1.61
N LEU A 64 -15.37 12.14 1.76
CA LEU A 64 -14.19 12.08 0.90
C LEU A 64 -14.28 10.89 -0.06
N GLN A 65 -15.22 10.96 -1.00
CA GLN A 65 -15.48 9.88 -1.96
C GLN A 65 -14.28 9.53 -2.86
N ASP A 66 -13.29 10.41 -2.96
CA ASP A 66 -12.05 10.17 -3.70
C ASP A 66 -10.98 9.47 -2.84
N LYS A 67 -11.23 9.09 -1.60
CA LYS A 67 -10.27 8.40 -0.72
C LYS A 67 -10.76 6.97 -0.47
N ASN A 68 -10.29 6.03 -1.29
CA ASN A 68 -10.74 4.65 -1.23
C ASN A 68 -9.56 3.69 -1.05
N LEU A 69 -9.68 2.83 -0.05
CA LEU A 69 -8.73 1.75 0.23
C LEU A 69 -9.52 0.56 0.79
N ALA A 70 -9.27 -0.62 0.24
CA ALA A 70 -9.73 -1.89 0.77
C ALA A 70 -8.63 -2.92 0.57
N ASN A 71 -8.71 -4.02 1.31
CA ASN A 71 -7.78 -5.12 1.22
C ASN A 71 -8.55 -6.42 1.00
N GLY A 72 -8.38 -7.02 -0.18
CA GLY A 72 -9.05 -8.27 -0.57
C GLY A 72 -8.76 -9.47 0.33
N GLN A 73 -7.71 -9.41 1.17
CA GLN A 73 -7.42 -10.45 2.16
C GLN A 73 -8.58 -10.63 3.17
N PHE A 74 -9.28 -9.54 3.49
CA PHE A 74 -10.48 -9.56 4.32
C PHE A 74 -11.47 -8.48 3.89
N ILE A 75 -12.61 -8.92 3.35
CA ILE A 75 -13.78 -8.09 3.07
C ILE A 75 -15.00 -8.83 3.62
N MET A 76 -15.76 -8.15 4.46
CA MET A 76 -17.09 -8.55 4.90
C MET A 76 -18.05 -7.47 4.42
N ILE A 77 -19.01 -7.85 3.58
CA ILE A 77 -19.95 -6.94 2.92
C ILE A 77 -21.36 -7.53 3.02
N SER A 78 -22.36 -6.69 3.25
CA SER A 78 -23.76 -7.12 3.23
C SER A 78 -24.16 -7.60 1.84
N ARG A 79 -25.10 -8.55 1.78
CA ARG A 79 -25.62 -9.03 0.49
C ARG A 79 -26.25 -7.90 -0.31
N GLU A 80 -27.05 -7.06 0.35
CA GLU A 80 -27.76 -5.96 -0.30
C GLU A 80 -26.79 -4.99 -0.96
N ALA A 81 -25.80 -4.48 -0.22
CA ALA A 81 -24.81 -3.57 -0.78
C ALA A 81 -23.99 -4.20 -1.91
N TYR A 82 -23.62 -5.48 -1.76
CA TYR A 82 -22.88 -6.22 -2.78
C TYR A 82 -23.69 -6.40 -4.07
N ASP A 83 -24.99 -6.66 -3.96
CA ASP A 83 -25.91 -6.76 -5.09
C ASP A 83 -26.14 -5.37 -5.73
N THR A 84 -26.29 -4.30 -4.92
CA THR A 84 -26.46 -2.92 -5.40
C THR A 84 -25.30 -2.46 -6.29
N ILE A 85 -24.06 -2.78 -5.92
CA ILE A 85 -22.89 -2.42 -6.74
C ILE A 85 -22.68 -3.35 -7.95
N GLY A 86 -23.55 -4.34 -8.18
CA GLY A 86 -23.42 -5.29 -9.29
C GLY A 86 -22.37 -6.39 -9.04
N GLN A 87 -22.07 -6.70 -7.79
CA GLN A 87 -21.17 -7.77 -7.36
C GLN A 87 -19.76 -7.63 -7.96
N HIS A 88 -19.06 -8.74 -8.27
CA HIS A 88 -17.74 -8.68 -8.90
C HIS A 88 -17.75 -8.14 -10.34
N SER A 89 -18.92 -8.05 -10.99
CA SER A 89 -19.00 -7.55 -12.38
C SER A 89 -18.54 -6.09 -12.48
N CYS A 90 -18.71 -5.29 -11.43
CA CYS A 90 -18.26 -3.89 -11.41
C CYS A 90 -16.74 -3.72 -11.37
N VAL A 91 -15.98 -4.78 -11.08
CA VAL A 91 -14.51 -4.73 -10.94
C VAL A 91 -13.78 -5.74 -11.83
N GLN A 92 -14.47 -6.34 -12.80
CA GLN A 92 -13.89 -7.36 -13.69
C GLN A 92 -12.66 -6.87 -14.48
N SER A 93 -12.60 -5.57 -14.79
CA SER A 93 -11.50 -4.90 -15.48
C SER A 93 -10.37 -4.47 -14.55
N ASN A 94 -10.57 -4.57 -13.23
CA ASN A 94 -9.72 -3.90 -12.25
C ASN A 94 -8.54 -4.80 -11.84
N ILE A 95 -7.34 -4.22 -11.90
CA ILE A 95 -6.12 -4.85 -11.36
C ILE A 95 -6.22 -4.99 -9.84
N LEU A 96 -6.85 -4.00 -9.20
CA LEU A 96 -7.15 -3.90 -7.77
C LEU A 96 -8.68 -3.93 -7.61
N ASP A 97 -9.22 -5.14 -7.59
CA ASP A 97 -10.65 -5.42 -7.44
C ASP A 97 -11.17 -4.96 -6.09
N ASP A 98 -10.42 -5.17 -5.01
CA ASP A 98 -10.73 -4.68 -3.67
C ASP A 98 -10.96 -3.17 -3.59
N ILE A 99 -10.02 -2.37 -4.09
CA ILE A 99 -10.16 -0.90 -4.17
C ILE A 99 -11.30 -0.52 -5.13
N GLY A 100 -11.52 -1.31 -6.18
CA GLY A 100 -12.66 -1.15 -7.08
C GLY A 100 -14.00 -1.29 -6.35
N ILE A 101 -14.15 -2.30 -5.50
CA ILE A 101 -15.36 -2.51 -4.68
C ILE A 101 -15.56 -1.31 -3.75
N ALA A 102 -14.51 -0.86 -3.07
CA ALA A 102 -14.58 0.32 -2.20
C ALA A 102 -15.01 1.60 -2.96
N ARG A 103 -14.51 1.79 -4.19
CA ARG A 103 -14.92 2.92 -5.05
C ARG A 103 -16.39 2.80 -5.46
N ALA A 104 -16.85 1.60 -5.84
CA ALA A 104 -18.23 1.37 -6.24
C ALA A 104 -19.21 1.64 -5.08
N LEU A 105 -18.85 1.26 -3.84
CA LEU A 105 -19.62 1.59 -2.64
C LEU A 105 -19.67 3.10 -2.40
N SER A 106 -18.51 3.78 -2.42
CA SER A 106 -18.44 5.24 -2.27
C SER A 106 -19.28 5.99 -3.32
N ALA A 107 -19.26 5.54 -4.58
CA ALA A 107 -20.06 6.13 -5.66
C ALA A 107 -21.57 5.98 -5.44
N ASN A 108 -22.00 4.91 -4.75
CA ASN A 108 -23.39 4.68 -4.37
C ASN A 108 -23.75 5.23 -2.98
N ASN A 109 -22.85 5.99 -2.34
CA ASN A 109 -23.00 6.49 -0.97
C ASN A 109 -23.23 5.37 0.07
N ILE A 110 -22.69 4.18 -0.18
CA ILE A 110 -22.80 3.04 0.71
C ILE A 110 -21.64 3.08 1.72
N PRO A 111 -21.90 3.10 3.04
CA PRO A 111 -20.86 3.29 4.05
C PRO A 111 -20.00 2.04 4.23
N TYR A 112 -18.68 2.23 4.30
CA TYR A 112 -17.73 1.19 4.64
C TYR A 112 -16.55 1.77 5.42
N HIS A 113 -15.88 0.94 6.22
CA HIS A 113 -14.60 1.30 6.85
C HIS A 113 -13.49 0.30 6.49
N CYS A 114 -12.27 0.84 6.37
CA CYS A 114 -11.02 0.10 6.35
C CYS A 114 -10.30 0.26 7.69
N LEU A 115 -9.97 -0.86 8.34
CA LEU A 115 -9.44 -0.90 9.71
C LEU A 115 -8.03 -1.48 9.78
N ILE A 116 -7.32 -1.22 10.88
CA ILE A 116 -6.11 -1.97 11.24
C ILE A 116 -6.53 -3.20 12.04
N LEU A 117 -6.22 -4.39 11.53
CA LEU A 117 -6.65 -5.69 12.09
C LEU A 117 -5.44 -6.61 12.36
N ASN A 118 -4.29 -6.03 12.72
CA ASN A 118 -3.01 -6.73 12.94
C ASN A 118 -3.07 -7.93 13.90
N ASP A 119 -4.02 -7.93 14.84
CA ASP A 119 -4.17 -9.00 15.84
C ASP A 119 -5.34 -9.94 15.53
N LEU A 120 -6.02 -9.75 14.39
CA LEU A 120 -7.19 -10.52 14.00
C LEU A 120 -6.98 -11.36 12.75
N PHE A 121 -6.02 -11.00 11.90
CA PHE A 121 -5.53 -11.90 10.87
C PHE A 121 -4.12 -11.55 10.43
N SER A 122 -3.47 -12.52 9.81
CA SER A 122 -2.15 -12.36 9.20
C SER A 122 -2.08 -13.00 7.83
N CYS A 123 -1.13 -12.56 7.01
CA CYS A 123 -0.86 -13.13 5.70
C CYS A 123 0.61 -12.98 5.35
N ARG A 124 1.20 -14.03 4.78
CA ARG A 124 2.52 -13.99 4.16
C ARG A 124 2.38 -13.91 2.64
N MET A 125 2.27 -12.69 2.14
CA MET A 125 1.84 -12.43 0.76
C MET A 125 2.88 -12.80 -0.31
N TYR A 126 4.13 -12.38 -0.13
CA TYR A 126 5.23 -12.57 -1.08
C TYR A 126 6.46 -13.08 -0.33
N THR A 127 7.12 -14.11 -0.86
CA THR A 127 8.16 -14.87 -0.14
C THR A 127 9.57 -14.67 -0.71
N SER A 128 9.69 -14.03 -1.87
CA SER A 128 10.97 -13.77 -2.54
C SER A 128 11.04 -12.36 -3.13
N PHE A 129 12.25 -11.89 -3.42
CA PHE A 129 12.45 -10.60 -4.10
C PHE A 129 11.67 -10.50 -5.41
N SER A 130 11.69 -11.56 -6.22
CA SER A 130 10.99 -11.60 -7.51
C SER A 130 9.48 -11.48 -7.34
N GLU A 131 8.91 -12.20 -6.36
CA GLU A 131 7.47 -12.10 -6.07
C GLU A 131 7.07 -10.72 -5.55
N ILE A 132 7.87 -10.13 -4.66
CA ILE A 132 7.67 -8.77 -4.15
C ILE A 132 7.71 -7.77 -5.31
N TRP A 133 8.75 -7.86 -6.15
CA TRP A 133 8.94 -6.96 -7.29
C TRP A 133 7.78 -7.06 -8.28
N GLU A 134 7.42 -8.28 -8.71
CA GLU A 134 6.34 -8.50 -9.67
C GLU A 134 4.97 -8.11 -9.09
N GLY A 135 4.71 -8.48 -7.84
CA GLY A 135 3.45 -8.18 -7.15
C GLY A 135 3.20 -6.69 -7.01
N TRP A 136 4.18 -5.96 -6.48
CA TRP A 136 4.06 -4.50 -6.33
C TRP A 136 4.14 -3.76 -7.67
N SER A 137 4.91 -4.26 -8.64
CA SER A 137 4.92 -3.69 -9.99
C SER A 137 3.56 -3.79 -10.68
N LYS A 138 2.73 -4.80 -10.37
CA LYS A 138 1.34 -4.84 -10.83
C LYS A 138 0.47 -3.81 -10.11
N ASN A 139 0.63 -3.66 -8.80
CA ASN A 139 -0.34 -2.94 -7.95
C ASN A 139 -0.10 -1.42 -7.87
N LEU A 140 1.15 -0.95 -7.85
CA LEU A 140 1.46 0.42 -7.45
C LEU A 140 0.86 1.49 -8.37
N PHE A 141 0.98 1.35 -9.69
CA PHE A 141 0.42 2.34 -10.61
C PHE A 141 -1.12 2.30 -10.66
N ALA A 142 -1.72 1.13 -10.49
CA ALA A 142 -3.17 0.99 -10.33
C ALA A 142 -3.66 1.67 -9.04
N GLY A 143 -2.93 1.52 -7.93
CA GLY A 143 -3.19 2.23 -6.68
C GLY A 143 -3.07 3.75 -6.82
N LEU A 144 -2.17 4.21 -7.69
CA LEU A 144 -1.99 5.61 -8.08
C LEU A 144 -2.98 6.09 -9.16
N ARG A 145 -4.00 5.28 -9.47
CA ARG A 145 -5.06 5.56 -10.47
C ARG A 145 -4.54 5.79 -11.88
N TYR A 146 -3.45 5.10 -12.24
CA TYR A 146 -2.79 5.23 -13.55
C TYR A 146 -2.41 6.68 -13.90
N SER A 147 -2.21 7.53 -12.88
CA SER A 147 -1.83 8.93 -13.04
C SER A 147 -0.32 9.10 -12.91
N TRP A 148 0.32 9.57 -13.98
CA TRP A 148 1.75 9.92 -13.95
C TRP A 148 2.05 11.06 -12.98
N GLY A 149 1.10 11.98 -12.76
CA GLY A 149 1.23 13.02 -11.74
C GLY A 149 1.30 12.43 -10.32
N ASN A 150 0.39 11.51 -9.99
CA ASN A 150 0.41 10.81 -8.70
C ASN A 150 1.66 9.95 -8.56
N LEU A 151 2.11 9.31 -9.65
CA LEU A 151 3.36 8.54 -9.69
C LEU A 151 4.56 9.39 -9.36
N ILE A 152 4.75 10.51 -10.06
CA ILE A 152 5.88 11.42 -9.82
C ILE A 152 5.82 11.96 -8.39
N ALA A 153 4.63 12.35 -7.91
CA ALA A 153 4.45 12.80 -6.54
C ALA A 153 4.86 11.73 -5.52
N ALA A 154 4.46 10.47 -5.73
CA ALA A 154 4.83 9.36 -4.86
C ALA A 154 6.35 9.06 -4.88
N VAL A 155 6.99 9.11 -6.05
CA VAL A 155 8.44 8.93 -6.19
C VAL A 155 9.20 10.07 -5.51
N VAL A 156 8.82 11.32 -5.76
CA VAL A 156 9.45 12.50 -5.15
C VAL A 156 9.25 12.50 -3.64
N PHE A 157 8.02 12.23 -3.16
CA PHE A 157 7.74 12.09 -1.74
C PHE A 157 8.62 11.00 -1.11
N THR A 158 8.62 9.78 -1.66
CA THR A 158 9.42 8.67 -1.14
C THR A 158 10.91 9.01 -1.12
N PHE A 159 11.42 9.61 -2.20
CA PHE A 159 12.83 9.98 -2.30
C PHE A 159 13.23 11.07 -1.31
N LEU A 160 12.47 12.17 -1.25
CA LEU A 160 12.74 13.28 -0.33
C LEU A 160 12.67 12.84 1.12
N PHE A 161 11.65 12.06 1.47
CA PHE A 161 11.42 11.62 2.84
C PHE A 161 12.22 10.38 3.25
N SER A 162 12.80 9.59 2.34
CA SER A 162 13.50 8.35 2.73
C SER A 162 14.94 8.22 2.23
N CYS A 163 15.32 8.98 1.20
CA CYS A 163 16.63 8.87 0.55
C CYS A 163 17.49 10.14 0.67
N LEU A 164 16.87 11.32 0.78
CA LEU A 164 17.60 12.59 0.70
C LEU A 164 18.65 12.77 1.81
N GLY A 165 18.30 12.50 3.07
CA GLY A 165 19.25 12.61 4.19
C GLY A 165 20.49 11.74 4.00
N PRO A 166 20.33 10.42 3.80
CA PRO A 166 21.44 9.52 3.52
C PRO A 166 22.23 9.91 2.27
N LEU A 167 21.57 10.41 1.23
CA LEU A 167 22.24 10.87 0.01
C LEU A 167 23.13 12.09 0.28
N ILE A 168 22.64 13.09 1.01
CA ILE A 168 23.41 14.28 1.39
C ILE A 168 24.60 13.88 2.27
N LEU A 169 24.35 13.02 3.25
CA LEU A 169 25.37 12.53 4.18
C LEU A 169 26.51 11.80 3.43
N VAL A 170 26.17 10.84 2.57
CA VAL A 170 27.15 10.09 1.78
C VAL A 170 27.89 11.00 0.80
N SER A 171 27.17 11.88 0.10
CA SER A 171 27.77 12.80 -0.88
C SER A 171 28.77 13.77 -0.26
N SER A 172 28.58 14.14 1.00
CA SER A 172 29.49 15.04 1.75
C SER A 172 30.88 14.44 1.97
N PHE A 173 31.05 13.12 1.82
CA PHE A 173 32.37 12.47 1.89
C PHE A 173 33.13 12.48 0.55
N PHE A 174 32.44 12.67 -0.57
CA PHE A 174 33.01 12.57 -1.91
C PHE A 174 33.02 13.90 -2.66
N LEU A 175 32.18 14.84 -2.26
CA LEU A 175 32.01 16.16 -2.86
C LEU A 175 32.35 17.23 -1.82
N GLU A 176 32.89 18.37 -2.28
CA GLU A 176 33.17 19.54 -1.44
C GLU A 176 31.87 20.29 -1.09
N LEU A 177 31.00 19.66 -0.29
CA LEU A 177 29.75 20.26 0.19
C LEU A 177 29.99 21.12 1.44
N PRO A 178 29.20 22.18 1.66
CA PRO A 178 29.21 22.92 2.91
C PRO A 178 28.99 22.01 4.12
N LEU A 179 29.76 22.23 5.20
CA LEU A 179 29.67 21.46 6.44
C LEU A 179 28.25 21.45 7.05
N GLU A 180 27.48 22.51 6.82
CA GLU A 180 26.07 22.58 7.22
C GLU A 180 25.21 21.48 6.58
N LEU A 181 25.42 21.16 5.30
CA LEU A 181 24.69 20.09 4.62
C LEU A 181 25.01 18.73 5.21
N PHE A 182 26.25 18.49 5.64
CA PHE A 182 26.62 17.27 6.34
C PHE A 182 25.83 17.10 7.64
N TYR A 183 25.72 18.16 8.47
CA TYR A 183 24.92 18.12 9.69
C TYR A 183 23.43 17.89 9.41
N TRP A 184 22.87 18.55 8.39
CA TRP A 184 21.50 18.30 7.96
C TRP A 184 21.31 16.85 7.48
N GLY A 185 22.26 16.30 6.73
CA GLY A 185 22.28 14.90 6.31
C GLY A 185 22.20 13.94 7.50
N ILE A 186 22.99 14.18 8.55
CA ILE A 186 22.94 13.41 9.81
C ILE A 186 21.56 13.50 10.45
N VAL A 187 21.06 14.71 10.70
CA VAL A 187 19.78 14.92 11.41
C VAL A 187 18.63 14.25 10.68
N ILE A 188 18.52 14.46 9.36
CA ILE A 188 17.47 13.83 8.54
C ILE A 188 17.60 12.31 8.61
N THR A 189 18.82 11.76 8.43
CA THR A 189 19.05 10.30 8.47
C THR A 189 18.65 9.70 9.81
N LEU A 190 19.00 10.34 10.92
CA LEU A 190 18.64 9.86 12.27
C LEU A 190 17.14 9.89 12.52
N LEU A 191 16.42 10.94 12.11
CA LEU A 191 14.97 11.03 12.25
C LEU A 191 14.25 9.92 11.46
N LEU A 192 14.71 9.66 10.24
CA LEU A 192 14.18 8.58 9.41
C LEU A 192 14.48 7.21 10.03
N GLN A 193 15.71 7.02 10.51
CA GLN A 193 16.11 5.78 11.15
C GLN A 193 15.30 5.51 12.42
N MET A 194 15.05 6.54 13.24
CA MET A 194 14.19 6.43 14.43
C MET A 194 12.76 6.02 14.07
N THR A 195 12.19 6.64 13.02
CA THR A 195 10.85 6.29 12.55
C THR A 195 10.79 4.83 12.10
N ARG A 196 11.80 4.37 11.35
CA ARG A 196 11.92 2.97 10.92
C ARG A 196 12.07 2.01 12.10
N VAL A 197 12.92 2.32 13.08
CA VAL A 197 13.11 1.49 14.28
C VAL A 197 11.81 1.36 15.07
N VAL A 198 11.07 2.45 15.29
CA VAL A 198 9.77 2.40 15.99
C VAL A 198 8.78 1.54 15.21
N ALA A 199 8.75 1.65 13.88
CA ALA A 199 7.89 0.86 13.02
C ALA A 199 8.24 -0.64 13.04
N ASP A 200 9.53 -0.99 13.15
CA ASP A 200 10.00 -2.37 13.26
C ASP A 200 9.70 -2.98 14.62
N LEU A 201 9.93 -2.23 15.71
CA LEU A 201 9.57 -2.66 17.07
C LEU A 201 8.07 -2.95 17.21
N ARG A 202 7.21 -2.10 16.62
CA ARG A 202 5.75 -2.32 16.63
C ARG A 202 5.29 -3.54 15.81
N ARG A 203 6.16 -4.09 14.98
CA ARG A 203 5.89 -5.26 14.11
C ARG A 203 6.68 -6.49 14.54
N ASP A 204 7.33 -6.45 15.72
CA ASP A 204 8.23 -7.49 16.19
C ASP A 204 9.35 -7.84 15.19
N GLN A 205 9.78 -6.84 14.40
CA GLN A 205 10.86 -7.00 13.42
C GLN A 205 12.24 -6.67 14.02
N PRO A 206 13.30 -7.38 13.62
CA PRO A 206 14.65 -7.04 14.07
C PRO A 206 15.07 -5.63 13.62
N VAL A 207 15.42 -4.77 14.57
CA VAL A 207 15.77 -3.36 14.30
C VAL A 207 17.00 -3.18 13.39
N ILE A 208 17.81 -4.24 13.21
CA ILE A 208 18.95 -4.23 12.29
C ILE A 208 18.53 -3.94 10.84
N TYR A 209 17.31 -4.33 10.44
CA TYR A 209 16.76 -3.99 9.12
C TYR A 209 16.43 -2.50 8.99
N GLY A 210 16.53 -1.74 10.08
CA GLY A 210 16.46 -0.30 10.04
C GLY A 210 17.44 0.32 9.05
N ILE A 211 18.68 -0.21 8.99
CA ILE A 211 19.75 0.32 8.13
C ILE A 211 19.43 0.20 6.63
N THR A 212 18.49 -0.68 6.28
CA THR A 212 18.09 -0.90 4.89
C THR A 212 17.00 0.05 4.43
N HIS A 213 16.53 0.99 5.26
CA HIS A 213 15.41 1.88 4.93
C HIS A 213 15.63 2.68 3.63
N ALA A 214 16.79 3.34 3.51
CA ALA A 214 17.12 4.14 2.34
C ALA A 214 17.25 3.30 1.06
N PRO A 215 18.05 2.20 1.01
CA PRO A 215 18.12 1.36 -0.18
C PRO A 215 16.78 0.68 -0.49
N ALA A 216 15.99 0.27 0.51
CA ALA A 216 14.65 -0.26 0.30
C ALA A 216 13.72 0.78 -0.35
N SER A 217 13.73 2.01 0.14
CA SER A 217 12.91 3.10 -0.40
C SER A 217 13.31 3.48 -1.81
N LEU A 218 14.60 3.42 -2.15
CA LEU A 218 15.07 3.58 -3.53
C LEU A 218 14.52 2.46 -4.44
N LEU A 219 14.55 1.20 -3.97
CA LEU A 219 13.95 0.09 -4.71
C LEU A 219 12.43 0.27 -4.86
N VAL A 220 11.74 0.82 -3.86
CA VAL A 220 10.31 1.20 -3.96
C VAL A 220 10.10 2.27 -5.04
N CYS A 221 10.92 3.32 -5.10
CA CYS A 221 10.86 4.30 -6.19
C CYS A 221 11.01 3.63 -7.57
N LEU A 222 11.94 2.69 -7.71
CA LEU A 222 12.13 1.94 -8.95
C LEU A 222 10.94 1.03 -9.26
N MET A 223 10.33 0.39 -8.26
CA MET A 223 9.11 -0.41 -8.43
C MET A 223 7.94 0.44 -8.89
N ILE A 224 7.76 1.66 -8.34
CA ILE A 224 6.73 2.61 -8.77
C ILE A 224 6.92 2.99 -10.24
N LEU A 225 8.15 3.35 -10.63
CA LEU A 225 8.48 3.69 -12.03
C LEU A 225 8.26 2.50 -12.97
N ASN A 226 8.72 1.31 -12.58
CA ASN A 226 8.53 0.07 -13.33
C ASN A 226 7.04 -0.25 -13.51
N SER A 227 6.23 -0.08 -12.46
CA SER A 227 4.78 -0.26 -12.50
C SER A 227 4.11 0.65 -13.53
N GLY A 228 4.49 1.93 -13.57
CA GLY A 228 4.03 2.89 -14.57
C GLY A 228 4.40 2.49 -16.00
N ILE A 229 5.66 2.13 -16.23
CA ILE A 229 6.17 1.73 -17.56
C ILE A 229 5.51 0.44 -18.05
N ARG A 230 5.39 -0.58 -17.19
CA ARG A 230 4.75 -1.86 -17.57
C ARG A 230 3.28 -1.66 -17.89
N SER A 231 2.61 -0.82 -17.13
CA SER A 231 1.20 -0.53 -17.35
C SER A 231 0.96 0.20 -18.67
N THR A 232 1.77 1.22 -19.00
CA THR A 232 1.64 1.93 -20.28
C THR A 232 2.02 1.08 -21.48
N ARG A 233 2.93 0.11 -21.32
CA ARG A 233 3.29 -0.85 -22.37
C ARG A 233 2.33 -2.02 -22.49
N GLY A 234 1.36 -2.17 -21.58
CA GLY A 234 0.46 -3.32 -21.54
C GLY A 234 1.18 -4.65 -21.25
N THR A 235 2.30 -4.61 -20.52
CA THR A 235 3.13 -5.77 -20.17
C THR A 235 2.96 -6.19 -18.71
N VAL A 236 1.83 -5.83 -18.10
CA VAL A 236 1.49 -6.25 -16.75
C VAL A 236 1.02 -7.70 -16.80
N SER A 237 1.79 -8.58 -16.16
CA SER A 237 1.48 -10.00 -16.06
C SER A 237 1.49 -10.42 -14.60
N TRP A 238 0.57 -11.30 -14.21
CA TRP A 238 0.49 -11.80 -12.84
C TRP A 238 -0.11 -13.20 -12.79
N LYS A 239 0.63 -14.14 -12.18
CA LYS A 239 0.25 -15.56 -12.05
C LYS A 239 -0.32 -16.14 -13.36
N GLY A 240 0.36 -15.87 -14.48
CA GLY A 240 -0.02 -16.35 -15.82
C GLY A 240 -1.11 -15.55 -16.55
N ARG A 241 -1.67 -14.48 -15.95
CA ARG A 241 -2.66 -13.61 -16.58
C ARG A 241 -2.00 -12.32 -17.08
N ASN A 242 -2.33 -11.91 -18.30
CA ASN A 242 -1.92 -10.62 -18.85
C ASN A 242 -3.03 -9.59 -18.69
N TYR A 243 -2.70 -8.45 -18.11
CA TYR A 243 -3.58 -7.32 -17.95
C TYR A 243 -3.24 -6.29 -19.01
N LYS A 244 -4.24 -5.76 -19.71
CA LYS A 244 -4.12 -4.58 -20.56
C LYS A 244 -4.77 -3.42 -19.80
N PRO A 245 -4.02 -2.64 -19.02
CA PRO A 245 -4.59 -1.49 -18.34
C PRO A 245 -4.96 -0.48 -19.43
N SER A 246 -6.25 -0.25 -19.66
CA SER A 246 -6.65 0.85 -20.53
C SER A 246 -6.72 2.13 -19.68
N ALA A 247 -6.05 3.18 -20.14
CA ALA A 247 -6.14 4.50 -19.52
C ALA A 247 -7.57 5.09 -19.59
N GLN A 248 -8.43 4.52 -20.44
CA GLN A 248 -9.85 4.85 -20.56
C GLN A 248 -10.73 4.18 -19.49
N ALA A 249 -10.51 2.90 -19.15
CA ALA A 249 -11.31 2.22 -18.12
C ALA A 249 -11.17 2.91 -16.75
N ALA A 250 -9.99 3.42 -16.40
CA ALA A 250 -9.78 4.14 -15.14
C ALA A 250 -10.45 5.53 -15.07
N LYS A 251 -10.88 6.09 -16.21
CA LYS A 251 -11.58 7.39 -16.30
C LYS A 251 -13.08 7.25 -16.54
N GLU A 252 -13.51 6.13 -17.12
CA GLU A 252 -14.91 5.87 -17.51
C GLU A 252 -15.72 5.12 -16.43
N GLU A 253 -15.08 4.68 -15.33
CA GLU A 253 -15.74 4.00 -14.20
C GLU A 253 -16.26 4.97 -13.11
N VAL A 254 -16.84 6.12 -13.50
CA VAL A 254 -17.57 7.05 -12.61
C VAL A 254 -19.02 7.14 -13.02
#